data_AF-A0A947I0I6-F1
#
_entry.id   AF-A0A947I0I6-F1
#
_cell.length_a   1.000
_cell.length_b   1.000
_cell.length_c   1.000
_cell.angle_alpha   90.00
_cell.angle_beta   90.00
_cell.angle_gamma   90.00
#
_symmetry.space_group_name_H-M   'P 1'
#
loop_
_entity.id
_entity.type
_entity.pdbx_description
1 polymer ?
#
loop_
_entity_poly.entity_id
_entity_poly.type
_entity_poly.pdbx_seq_one_letter_code
_entity_poly.pdbx_strand_id
1 'polypeptide(L)'
;MHLPAFPTSVRLRRTALLGLSALFLHTGAQAVAGQWDSAALGQSGSGASNASPWIGNLASGSAYAEWNVILGYPVDNTPDIAGSGTLSELTGGAFATSGGNIYGLGGPTSFQVDLGSIASATSGTSSTWDVYLRVATQGSVALDAATLNGVTATREVTHNGVITGGFGGAEQESLWKWTLSASGPWTFNFGASAAHMSLDQVAVYAVQSAGATPAVPEPETWALMAAGLGAIAVLRRRRQA
;
A
#
# COMPACT_ATOMS: atom_id res chain seq x y z
N MET A 1 56.99 -82.90 9.72
CA MET A 1 57.39 -81.81 10.64
C MET A 1 56.26 -80.77 10.62
N HIS A 2 55.73 -80.44 11.80
CA HIS A 2 54.73 -79.40 12.11
C HIS A 2 53.26 -79.53 11.62
N LEU A 3 52.40 -79.93 12.57
CA LEU A 3 51.00 -79.49 12.80
C LEU A 3 50.97 -77.98 13.16
N PRO A 4 49.83 -77.21 13.22
CA PRO A 4 48.50 -77.66 13.68
C PRO A 4 47.20 -76.89 13.24
N ALA A 5 46.06 -77.39 13.77
CA ALA A 5 44.90 -76.71 14.38
C ALA A 5 43.73 -76.03 13.58
N PHE A 6 42.53 -76.53 13.92
CA PHE A 6 41.14 -76.01 13.90
C PHE A 6 40.92 -74.53 14.34
N PRO A 7 39.68 -74.00 14.48
CA PRO A 7 38.43 -74.06 13.70
C PRO A 7 37.90 -72.63 13.40
N THR A 8 36.64 -72.44 13.00
CA THR A 8 35.60 -71.64 13.72
C THR A 8 34.60 -70.98 12.76
N SER A 9 33.33 -71.26 13.04
CA SER A 9 32.10 -70.72 12.48
C SER A 9 32.02 -69.19 12.57
N VAL A 10 31.81 -68.55 11.42
CA VAL A 10 31.41 -67.12 11.37
C VAL A 10 29.89 -67.06 11.56
N ARG A 11 29.48 -66.61 12.76
CA ARG A 11 28.09 -66.24 13.06
C ARG A 11 27.69 -65.02 12.21
N LEU A 12 26.60 -65.15 11.45
CA LEU A 12 25.84 -63.99 10.95
C LEU A 12 25.38 -63.15 12.16
N ARG A 13 25.94 -61.95 12.33
CA ARG A 13 25.30 -60.90 13.11
C ARG A 13 24.51 -60.02 12.16
N ARG A 14 23.19 -60.18 12.16
CA ARG A 14 22.24 -59.17 11.70
C ARG A 14 22.33 -57.97 12.65
N THR A 15 23.07 -56.94 12.27
CA THR A 15 22.88 -55.59 12.85
C THR A 15 21.69 -54.96 12.16
N ALA A 16 20.56 -54.96 12.85
CA ALA A 16 19.41 -54.13 12.51
C ALA A 16 19.80 -52.66 12.76
N LEU A 17 20.08 -51.92 11.68
CA LEU A 17 20.14 -50.47 11.74
C LEU A 17 18.71 -49.94 11.74
N LEU A 18 18.21 -49.57 12.92
CA LEU A 18 17.05 -48.70 13.07
C LEU A 18 17.48 -47.29 12.64
N GLY A 19 17.28 -46.98 11.36
CA GLY A 19 17.40 -45.63 10.83
C GLY A 19 16.21 -44.80 11.30
N LEU A 20 16.33 -44.17 12.46
CA LEU A 20 15.40 -43.14 12.91
C LEU A 20 15.76 -41.83 12.18
N SER A 21 15.28 -41.68 10.96
CA SER A 21 15.35 -40.39 10.25
C SER A 21 14.34 -39.45 10.90
N ALA A 22 14.83 -38.59 11.79
CA ALA A 22 14.07 -37.49 12.35
C ALA A 22 13.63 -36.56 11.22
N LEU A 23 12.34 -36.62 10.88
CA LEU A 23 11.69 -35.66 10.01
C LEU A 23 11.64 -34.34 10.79
N PHE A 24 12.60 -33.44 10.53
CA PHE A 24 12.52 -32.07 11.03
C PHE A 24 11.34 -31.38 10.36
N LEU A 25 10.18 -31.43 11.00
CA LEU A 25 9.07 -30.53 10.74
C LEU A 25 9.56 -29.12 11.07
N HIS A 26 10.06 -28.42 10.05
CA HIS A 26 10.25 -26.98 10.12
C HIS A 26 8.86 -26.36 10.12
N THR A 27 8.25 -26.24 11.29
CA THR A 27 7.19 -25.25 11.50
C THR A 27 7.88 -23.90 11.54
N GLY A 28 8.26 -23.38 10.36
CA GLY A 28 8.61 -21.98 10.24
C GLY A 28 7.40 -21.20 10.75
N ALA A 29 7.60 -20.39 11.79
CA ALA A 29 6.62 -19.39 12.17
C ALA A 29 6.43 -18.49 10.94
N GLN A 30 5.34 -18.70 10.21
CA GLN A 30 4.90 -17.77 9.19
C GLN A 30 4.52 -16.51 9.97
N ALA A 31 5.21 -15.39 9.72
CA ALA A 31 4.67 -14.11 10.14
C ALA A 31 3.29 -14.01 9.48
N VAL A 32 2.26 -13.72 10.26
CA VAL A 32 0.94 -13.36 9.74
C VAL A 32 1.11 -11.98 9.12
N ALA A 33 1.69 -11.91 7.92
CA ALA A 33 1.80 -10.72 7.11
C ALA A 33 0.51 -10.63 6.30
N GLY A 34 -0.51 -10.02 6.89
CA GLY A 34 -1.80 -9.86 6.23
C GLY A 34 -2.40 -8.47 6.39
N GLN A 35 -1.91 -7.64 7.31
CA GLN A 35 -2.75 -6.60 7.88
C GLN A 35 -2.13 -5.21 7.77
N TRP A 36 -2.91 -4.28 7.19
CA TRP A 36 -2.69 -2.86 7.40
C TRP A 36 -2.83 -2.51 8.90
N ASP A 37 -1.74 -2.07 9.51
CA ASP A 37 -1.58 -1.64 10.89
C ASP A 37 -1.98 -0.17 11.13
N SER A 38 -1.97 0.69 10.10
CA SER A 38 -2.22 2.13 10.28
C SER A 38 -3.34 2.77 9.47
N ALA A 39 -3.95 3.75 10.11
CA ALA A 39 -5.23 4.32 9.82
C ALA A 39 -5.26 5.47 8.79
N ALA A 40 -4.38 5.48 7.80
CA ALA A 40 -4.18 6.65 6.95
C ALA A 40 -5.47 7.13 6.24
N LEU A 41 -5.84 8.40 6.51
CA LEU A 41 -7.09 9.12 6.19
C LEU A 41 -8.33 8.85 7.09
N GLY A 42 -8.18 8.19 8.25
CA GLY A 42 -9.22 8.13 9.29
C GLY A 42 -9.69 6.73 9.71
N GLN A 43 -8.76 5.81 9.99
CA GLN A 43 -8.91 4.43 10.51
C GLN A 43 -8.68 3.33 9.47
N SER A 44 -7.80 2.37 9.80
CA SER A 44 -7.57 1.13 9.06
C SER A 44 -7.85 -0.04 9.97
N GLY A 45 -8.13 -1.18 9.33
CA GLY A 45 -7.77 -2.49 9.86
C GLY A 45 -8.84 -3.55 9.63
N SER A 46 -8.70 -4.34 8.56
CA SER A 46 -8.53 -5.79 8.68
C SER A 46 -8.11 -6.38 7.33
N GLY A 47 -6.81 -6.36 7.08
CA GLY A 47 -6.18 -7.24 6.10
C GLY A 47 -6.18 -8.68 6.60
N ALA A 48 -7.32 -9.33 6.45
CA ALA A 48 -7.40 -10.77 6.33
C ALA A 48 -8.15 -11.01 5.02
N SER A 49 -7.73 -12.04 4.29
CA SER A 49 -8.42 -12.58 3.13
C SER A 49 -9.95 -12.35 3.19
N ASN A 50 -10.45 -11.38 2.41
CA ASN A 50 -11.79 -10.77 2.47
C ASN A 50 -12.18 -10.11 3.81
N ALA A 51 -12.27 -8.76 3.85
CA ALA A 51 -13.57 -8.04 4.06
C ALA A 51 -13.50 -6.54 4.41
N SER A 52 -12.36 -5.82 4.49
CA SER A 52 -12.42 -4.36 4.72
C SER A 52 -11.35 -3.53 4.01
N PRO A 53 -11.72 -2.70 3.02
CA PRO A 53 -10.80 -1.77 2.36
C PRO A 53 -10.26 -0.72 3.34
N TRP A 54 -9.04 -0.23 3.12
CA TRP A 54 -8.51 0.89 3.92
C TRP A 54 -9.27 2.21 3.67
N ILE A 55 -10.01 2.31 2.55
CA ILE A 55 -11.02 3.33 2.31
C ILE A 55 -12.41 2.72 2.52
N GLY A 56 -13.04 3.02 3.66
CA GLY A 56 -14.33 2.42 4.05
C GLY A 56 -15.52 2.75 3.14
N ASN A 57 -15.50 3.88 2.43
CA ASN A 57 -16.50 4.23 1.43
C ASN A 57 -15.84 4.92 0.24
N LEU A 58 -15.92 4.32 -0.95
CA LEU A 58 -15.43 4.94 -2.16
C LEU A 58 -16.33 6.11 -2.56
N ALA A 59 -15.74 7.31 -2.65
CA ALA A 59 -16.43 8.48 -3.18
C ALA A 59 -16.92 8.22 -4.62
N SER A 60 -18.09 8.78 -4.98
CA SER A 60 -18.58 8.69 -6.35
C SER A 60 -17.57 9.32 -7.32
N GLY A 61 -17.27 8.65 -8.43
CA GLY A 61 -16.26 9.09 -9.39
C GLY A 61 -14.81 8.91 -8.95
N SER A 62 -14.54 8.27 -7.81
CA SER A 62 -13.19 7.85 -7.43
C SER A 62 -12.76 6.58 -8.16
N ALA A 63 -11.45 6.32 -8.20
CA ALA A 63 -10.91 5.01 -8.55
C ALA A 63 -10.03 4.47 -7.45
N TYR A 64 -9.98 3.14 -7.39
CA TYR A 64 -9.37 2.40 -6.32
C TYR A 64 -8.94 1.03 -6.81
N ALA A 65 -7.79 0.55 -6.37
CA ALA A 65 -7.38 -0.85 -6.49
C ALA A 65 -6.45 -1.20 -5.33
N GLU A 66 -6.51 -2.44 -4.88
CA GLU A 66 -5.72 -2.94 -3.77
C GLU A 66 -5.32 -4.40 -3.99
N TRP A 67 -4.05 -4.69 -3.74
CA TRP A 67 -3.43 -6.00 -3.71
C TRP A 67 -2.99 -6.28 -2.27
N ASN A 68 -3.72 -7.18 -1.63
CA ASN A 68 -3.44 -7.73 -0.32
C ASN A 68 -2.73 -9.08 -0.39
N VAL A 69 -2.89 -9.78 -1.52
CA VAL A 69 -2.18 -10.99 -1.89
C VAL A 69 -1.77 -10.86 -3.36
N ILE A 70 -0.46 -10.79 -3.59
CA ILE A 70 0.08 -10.69 -4.95
C ILE A 70 0.18 -12.11 -5.53
N LEU A 71 -0.67 -12.41 -6.50
CA LEU A 71 -0.83 -13.73 -7.12
C LEU A 71 -0.15 -13.82 -8.49
N GLY A 72 0.10 -12.67 -9.14
CA GLY A 72 0.76 -12.57 -10.44
C GLY A 72 2.21 -12.06 -10.37
N TYR A 73 3.11 -12.62 -11.19
CA TYR A 73 4.47 -12.12 -11.36
C TYR A 73 4.98 -12.34 -12.80
N PRO A 74 5.71 -11.39 -13.41
CA PRO A 74 6.07 -10.06 -12.89
C PRO A 74 4.92 -9.06 -12.91
N VAL A 75 3.77 -9.45 -13.44
CA VAL A 75 2.57 -8.61 -13.57
C VAL A 75 1.42 -9.28 -12.83
N ASP A 76 0.73 -8.49 -12.01
CA ASP A 76 -0.52 -8.84 -11.36
C ASP A 76 -1.60 -7.82 -11.79
N ASN A 77 -2.57 -8.29 -12.56
CA ASN A 77 -3.71 -7.49 -13.04
C ASN A 77 -5.02 -7.88 -12.36
N THR A 78 -4.92 -8.53 -11.20
CA THR A 78 -6.03 -9.03 -10.40
C THR A 78 -6.00 -8.41 -9.01
N PRO A 79 -6.36 -7.11 -8.84
CA PRO A 79 -6.54 -6.54 -7.52
C PRO A 79 -7.54 -7.36 -6.68
N ASP A 80 -7.24 -7.57 -5.41
CA ASP A 80 -8.11 -8.29 -4.48
C ASP A 80 -9.37 -7.48 -4.13
N ILE A 81 -9.24 -6.15 -4.04
CA ILE A 81 -10.34 -5.26 -3.66
C ILE A 81 -10.54 -4.16 -4.68
N ALA A 82 -11.72 -4.26 -5.34
CA ALA A 82 -12.32 -3.30 -6.26
C ALA A 82 -11.44 -2.85 -7.45
N GLY A 83 -12.10 -2.15 -8.37
CA GLY A 83 -11.48 -1.50 -9.52
C GLY A 83 -10.86 -2.42 -10.55
N SER A 84 -9.99 -1.79 -11.35
CA SER A 84 -9.15 -2.40 -12.38
C SER A 84 -7.78 -1.77 -12.25
N GLY A 85 -6.72 -2.56 -12.22
CA GLY A 85 -5.37 -2.03 -12.14
C GLY A 85 -4.34 -3.11 -12.44
N THR A 86 -3.12 -2.68 -12.71
CA THR A 86 -1.99 -3.57 -12.98
C THR A 86 -0.82 -3.19 -12.10
N LEU A 87 -0.38 -4.10 -11.24
CA LEU A 87 0.88 -4.03 -10.51
C LEU A 87 1.95 -4.75 -11.32
N SER A 88 3.09 -4.11 -11.56
CA SER A 88 4.23 -4.69 -12.28
C SER A 88 5.52 -4.51 -11.50
N GLU A 89 6.30 -5.58 -11.37
CA GLU A 89 7.70 -5.52 -10.96
C GLU A 89 8.57 -5.31 -12.21
N LEU A 90 9.44 -4.31 -12.19
CA LEU A 90 10.16 -3.82 -13.37
C LEU A 90 11.64 -4.21 -13.42
N THR A 91 12.22 -4.71 -12.32
CA THR A 91 13.66 -5.04 -12.29
C THR A 91 13.97 -6.42 -12.84
N GLY A 92 13.04 -7.37 -12.73
CA GLY A 92 13.27 -8.78 -13.02
C GLY A 92 14.16 -9.49 -11.99
N GLY A 93 14.56 -8.81 -10.91
CA GLY A 93 15.43 -9.33 -9.85
C GLY A 93 14.69 -9.87 -8.62
N ALA A 94 13.36 -9.89 -8.67
CA ALA A 94 12.49 -10.36 -7.60
C ALA A 94 11.81 -11.70 -7.94
N PHE A 95 11.03 -12.23 -7.00
CA PHE A 95 10.14 -13.35 -7.23
C PHE A 95 8.92 -13.27 -6.31
N ALA A 96 7.78 -13.78 -6.77
CA ALA A 96 6.62 -14.02 -5.92
C ALA A 96 6.92 -15.17 -4.94
N THR A 97 6.60 -14.96 -3.67
CA THR A 97 6.70 -16.00 -2.65
C THR A 97 5.40 -16.80 -2.59
N SER A 98 5.42 -17.95 -1.91
CA SER A 98 4.19 -18.68 -1.60
C SER A 98 3.28 -17.97 -0.60
N GLY A 99 3.75 -16.89 0.03
CA GLY A 99 3.00 -16.08 0.99
C GLY A 99 2.15 -14.99 0.34
N GLY A 100 2.27 -14.79 -0.98
CA GLY A 100 1.53 -13.73 -1.69
C GLY A 100 2.19 -12.35 -1.64
N ASN A 101 3.52 -12.32 -1.55
CA ASN A 101 4.32 -11.09 -1.57
C ASN A 101 5.41 -11.18 -2.65
N ILE A 102 5.95 -10.03 -3.08
CA ILE A 102 7.09 -9.98 -4.02
C ILE A 102 8.37 -9.68 -3.23
N TYR A 103 9.34 -10.59 -3.26
CA TYR A 103 10.61 -10.43 -2.56
C TYR A 103 11.79 -10.20 -3.50
N GLY A 104 12.53 -9.11 -3.27
CA GLY A 104 13.73 -8.74 -4.03
C GLY A 104 15.02 -9.11 -3.30
N LEU A 105 15.76 -10.11 -3.79
CA LEU A 105 16.97 -10.60 -3.09
C LEU A 105 18.27 -9.86 -3.48
N GLY A 106 18.42 -9.52 -4.75
CA GLY A 106 19.73 -9.11 -5.32
C GLY A 106 20.03 -7.62 -5.31
N GLY A 107 19.04 -6.76 -5.06
CA GLY A 107 19.16 -5.31 -5.16
C GLY A 107 17.81 -4.60 -4.96
N PRO A 108 17.80 -3.26 -5.02
CA PRO A 108 16.56 -2.48 -4.97
C PRO A 108 15.62 -2.87 -6.11
N THR A 109 14.40 -3.27 -5.77
CA THR A 109 13.32 -3.55 -6.72
C THR A 109 12.56 -2.27 -7.07
N SER A 110 11.87 -2.27 -8.21
CA SER A 110 11.11 -1.12 -8.71
C SER A 110 9.78 -1.59 -9.25
N PHE A 111 8.72 -0.87 -8.92
CA PHE A 111 7.35 -1.26 -9.18
C PHE A 111 6.60 -0.16 -9.89
N GLN A 112 5.62 -0.57 -10.68
CA GLN A 112 4.64 0.32 -11.29
C GLN A 112 3.23 -0.17 -10.97
N VAL A 113 2.35 0.78 -10.66
CA VAL A 113 0.90 0.54 -10.63
C VAL A 113 0.26 1.39 -11.70
N ASP A 114 -0.49 0.76 -12.61
CA ASP A 114 -1.35 1.45 -13.56
C ASP A 114 -2.82 1.22 -13.14
N LEU A 115 -3.50 2.31 -12.76
CA LEU A 115 -4.91 2.27 -12.38
C LEU A 115 -5.86 2.49 -13.58
N GLY A 116 -5.30 2.63 -14.79
CA GLY A 116 -6.03 2.97 -16.00
C GLY A 116 -6.65 4.38 -15.97
N SER A 117 -7.55 4.65 -16.92
CA SER A 117 -8.31 5.90 -16.96
C SER A 117 -9.59 5.78 -16.12
N ILE A 118 -9.85 6.79 -15.28
CA ILE A 118 -11.15 6.90 -14.59
C ILE A 118 -12.14 7.55 -15.55
N ALA A 119 -13.21 6.83 -15.86
CA ALA A 119 -14.39 7.44 -16.47
C ALA A 119 -15.20 8.15 -15.37
N SER A 120 -14.93 9.44 -15.14
CA SER A 120 -15.91 10.47 -14.77
C SER A 120 -15.21 11.70 -14.16
N ALA A 121 -14.51 12.47 -14.98
CA ALA A 121 -14.49 13.91 -14.74
C ALA A 121 -15.81 14.43 -15.31
N THR A 122 -16.73 14.89 -14.46
CA THR A 122 -17.90 15.63 -14.97
C THR A 122 -17.35 16.88 -15.62
N SER A 123 -17.44 16.95 -16.95
CA SER A 123 -16.90 18.03 -17.76
C SER A 123 -17.53 19.35 -17.33
N GLY A 124 -16.74 20.27 -16.76
CA GLY A 124 -17.22 21.64 -16.51
C GLY A 124 -16.56 22.44 -15.40
N THR A 125 -15.78 21.83 -14.50
CA THR A 125 -15.05 22.57 -13.45
C THR A 125 -13.61 22.08 -13.34
N SER A 126 -12.67 23.00 -13.12
CA SER A 126 -11.27 22.67 -12.77
C SER A 126 -11.29 21.78 -11.54
N SER A 127 -11.17 20.47 -11.77
CA SER A 127 -11.35 19.45 -10.75
C SER A 127 -9.97 19.09 -10.26
N THR A 128 -9.68 19.44 -9.00
CA THR A 128 -8.48 18.95 -8.34
C THR A 128 -8.71 17.52 -7.89
N TRP A 129 -7.68 16.69 -7.96
CA TRP A 129 -7.69 15.29 -7.59
C TRP A 129 -6.67 15.08 -6.50
N ASP A 130 -7.10 14.45 -5.41
CA ASP A 130 -6.20 13.89 -4.43
C ASP A 130 -5.97 12.42 -4.77
N VAL A 131 -4.71 12.06 -5.00
CA VAL A 131 -4.29 10.74 -5.40
C VAL A 131 -3.31 10.19 -4.38
N TYR A 132 -3.49 8.93 -4.01
CA TYR A 132 -2.79 8.26 -2.93
C TYR A 132 -2.20 6.95 -3.41
N LEU A 133 -0.96 6.69 -3.00
CA LEU A 133 -0.30 5.38 -3.07
C LEU A 133 0.01 4.96 -1.64
N ARG A 134 -0.33 3.72 -1.30
CA ARG A 134 -0.01 3.11 -0.02
C ARG A 134 0.66 1.77 -0.25
N VAL A 135 1.75 1.49 0.45
CA VAL A 135 2.47 0.20 0.35
C VAL A 135 2.83 -0.32 1.74
N ALA A 136 2.76 -1.63 1.93
CA ALA A 136 3.31 -2.35 3.08
C ALA A 136 4.54 -3.13 2.64
N THR A 137 5.60 -3.04 3.44
CA THR A 137 6.88 -3.68 3.14
C THR A 137 7.45 -4.36 4.37
N GLN A 138 8.20 -5.43 4.15
CA GLN A 138 9.00 -6.12 5.15
C GLN A 138 10.47 -6.21 4.71
N GLY A 139 11.41 -6.19 5.66
CA GLY A 139 12.84 -6.24 5.37
C GLY A 139 13.42 -4.85 5.18
N SER A 140 13.89 -4.53 3.97
CA SER A 140 14.20 -3.14 3.61
C SER A 140 12.92 -2.38 3.21
N VAL A 141 12.98 -1.05 3.28
CA VAL A 141 11.80 -0.20 3.15
C VAL A 141 11.69 0.42 1.75
N ALA A 142 10.54 1.00 1.42
CA ALA A 142 10.36 1.78 0.21
C ALA A 142 11.28 3.02 0.15
N LEU A 143 11.55 3.54 -1.05
CA LEU A 143 12.24 4.82 -1.25
C LEU A 143 11.42 5.99 -0.70
N ASP A 144 12.08 7.08 -0.30
CA ASP A 144 11.37 8.29 0.12
C ASP A 144 10.58 8.96 -1.01
N ALA A 145 11.01 8.77 -2.25
CA ALA A 145 10.35 9.33 -3.42
C ALA A 145 9.53 8.27 -4.16
N ALA A 146 8.29 8.62 -4.49
CA ALA A 146 7.47 7.94 -5.50
C ALA A 146 7.02 8.96 -6.54
N THR A 147 6.66 8.50 -7.73
CA THR A 147 6.15 9.36 -8.80
C THR A 147 4.74 8.96 -9.22
N LEU A 148 3.93 9.95 -9.57
CA LEU A 148 2.65 9.78 -10.25
C LEU A 148 2.73 10.55 -11.56
N ASN A 149 2.69 9.84 -12.69
CA ASN A 149 2.85 10.44 -14.03
C ASN A 149 4.10 11.33 -14.15
N GLY A 150 5.19 10.95 -13.48
CA GLY A 150 6.44 11.72 -13.42
C GLY A 150 6.49 12.84 -12.35
N VAL A 151 5.38 13.16 -11.69
CA VAL A 151 5.35 14.12 -10.57
C VAL A 151 5.77 13.42 -9.28
N THR A 152 6.79 13.93 -8.60
CA THR A 152 7.31 13.31 -7.37
C THR A 152 6.48 13.71 -6.14
N ALA A 153 6.22 12.77 -5.25
CA ALA A 153 5.77 13.01 -3.88
C ALA A 153 6.78 12.44 -2.88
N THR A 154 6.79 13.02 -1.67
CA THR A 154 7.59 12.52 -0.55
C THR A 154 6.76 11.55 0.28
N ARG A 155 7.42 10.51 0.76
CA ARG A 155 6.86 9.46 1.60
C ARG A 155 6.52 9.97 2.99
N GLU A 156 5.35 9.57 3.46
CA GLU A 156 4.96 9.59 4.87
C GLU A 156 4.96 8.15 5.39
N VAL A 157 5.69 7.88 6.48
CA VAL A 157 5.67 6.57 7.14
C VAL A 157 4.51 6.54 8.13
N THR A 158 3.54 5.66 7.90
CA THR A 158 2.31 5.60 8.70
C THR A 158 2.34 4.47 9.73
N HIS A 159 3.20 3.47 9.53
CA HIS A 159 3.52 2.44 10.51
C HIS A 159 5.01 2.09 10.44
N ASN A 160 5.63 1.77 11.58
CA ASN A 160 7.00 1.27 11.63
C ASN A 160 7.17 0.28 12.79
N GLY A 161 7.47 -0.96 12.46
CA GLY A 161 7.68 -2.08 13.37
C GLY A 161 9.01 -2.78 13.12
N VAL A 162 9.48 -3.54 14.11
CA VAL A 162 10.67 -4.38 13.97
C VAL A 162 10.23 -5.81 13.69
N ILE A 163 10.75 -6.40 12.61
CA ILE A 163 10.47 -7.80 12.30
C ILE A 163 11.41 -8.70 13.10
N THR A 164 10.84 -9.58 13.92
CA THR A 164 11.60 -10.59 14.68
C THR A 164 11.77 -11.92 13.91
N GLY A 165 11.32 -11.98 12.66
CA GLY A 165 11.36 -13.16 11.77
C GLY A 165 12.51 -13.17 10.75
N GLY A 166 12.48 -14.15 9.83
CA GLY A 166 13.59 -14.51 8.93
C GLY A 166 13.99 -13.48 7.86
N PHE A 167 13.17 -12.46 7.60
CA PHE A 167 13.54 -11.35 6.71
C PHE A 167 14.46 -10.33 7.39
N GLY A 168 14.47 -10.27 8.73
CA GLY A 168 15.08 -9.17 9.48
C GLY A 168 14.50 -7.81 9.09
N GLY A 169 15.12 -6.73 9.55
CA GLY A 169 14.75 -5.37 9.13
C GLY A 169 13.45 -4.83 9.74
N ALA A 170 12.76 -4.00 8.97
CA ALA A 170 11.57 -3.27 9.41
C ALA A 170 10.32 -3.77 8.70
N GLU A 171 9.20 -3.73 9.41
CA GLU A 171 7.85 -3.77 8.86
C GLU A 171 7.40 -2.32 8.75
N GLN A 172 7.06 -1.88 7.54
CA GLN A 172 6.79 -0.47 7.30
C GLN A 172 5.65 -0.26 6.33
N GLU A 173 4.77 0.65 6.70
CA GLU A 173 3.73 1.18 5.83
C GLU A 173 4.07 2.60 5.41
N SER A 174 3.94 2.85 4.12
CA SER A 174 4.32 4.10 3.49
C SER A 174 3.17 4.65 2.66
N LEU A 175 2.96 5.96 2.74
CA LEU A 175 1.94 6.70 2.02
C LEU A 175 2.58 7.82 1.20
N TRP A 176 2.07 8.03 -0.01
CA TRP A 176 2.35 9.22 -0.81
C TRP A 176 1.03 9.85 -1.24
N LYS A 177 1.01 11.18 -1.27
CA LYS A 177 -0.13 11.97 -1.72
C LYS A 177 0.29 12.93 -2.83
N TRP A 178 -0.52 13.00 -3.87
CA TRP A 178 -0.47 14.03 -4.90
C TRP A 178 -1.78 14.80 -4.93
N THR A 179 -1.70 16.10 -5.23
CA THR A 179 -2.87 16.92 -5.57
C THR A 179 -2.66 17.49 -6.97
N LEU A 180 -3.51 17.10 -7.92
CA LEU A 180 -3.33 17.38 -9.35
C LEU A 180 -4.58 18.04 -9.96
N SER A 181 -4.40 18.89 -10.98
CA SER A 181 -5.51 19.59 -11.68
C SER A 181 -6.00 18.88 -12.95
N ALA A 182 -5.66 17.61 -13.13
CA ALA A 182 -6.03 16.79 -14.28
C ALA A 182 -6.54 15.45 -13.79
N SER A 183 -7.48 14.83 -14.50
CA SER A 183 -7.85 13.43 -14.32
C SER A 183 -6.89 12.51 -15.07
N GLY A 184 -6.82 11.23 -14.68
CA GLY A 184 -5.88 10.21 -15.16
C GLY A 184 -5.79 9.98 -16.68
N PRO A 185 -4.95 9.03 -17.12
CA PRO A 185 -4.54 7.81 -16.42
C PRO A 185 -3.58 8.04 -15.24
N TRP A 186 -3.59 7.12 -14.27
CA TRP A 186 -2.75 7.22 -13.07
C TRP A 186 -1.71 6.11 -13.07
N THR A 187 -0.47 6.49 -13.37
CA THR A 187 0.69 5.60 -13.35
C THR A 187 1.61 5.98 -12.21
N PHE A 188 1.67 5.11 -11.20
CA PHE A 188 2.52 5.25 -10.02
C PHE A 188 3.82 4.49 -10.25
N ASN A 189 4.96 5.07 -9.88
CA ASN A 189 6.23 4.34 -9.78
C ASN A 189 6.85 4.55 -8.40
N PHE A 190 7.27 3.44 -7.79
CA PHE A 190 7.96 3.42 -6.50
C PHE A 190 9.00 2.30 -6.51
N GLY A 191 9.82 2.20 -5.47
CA GLY A 191 10.83 1.14 -5.39
C GLY A 191 11.35 0.94 -3.97
N ALA A 192 12.18 -0.08 -3.83
CA ALA A 192 12.90 -0.38 -2.60
C ALA A 192 14.09 0.55 -2.40
N SER A 193 14.43 0.82 -1.14
CA SER A 193 15.64 1.56 -0.77
C SER A 193 16.91 0.70 -0.86
N ALA A 194 16.78 -0.63 -0.72
CA ALA A 194 17.88 -1.58 -0.74
C ALA A 194 17.41 -2.97 -1.22
N ALA A 195 18.34 -3.93 -1.25
CA ALA A 195 17.99 -5.34 -1.38
C ALA A 195 17.15 -5.83 -0.18
N HIS A 196 16.56 -7.01 -0.32
CA HIS A 196 15.77 -7.70 0.71
C HIS A 196 14.48 -6.98 1.11
N MET A 197 13.88 -6.19 0.20
CA MET A 197 12.52 -5.72 0.39
C MET A 197 11.54 -6.81 -0.03
N SER A 198 10.61 -7.11 0.86
CA SER A 198 9.36 -7.81 0.56
C SER A 198 8.27 -6.76 0.39
N LEU A 199 7.62 -6.74 -0.79
CA LEU A 199 6.41 -5.97 -1.02
C LEU A 199 5.21 -6.86 -0.70
N ASP A 200 4.51 -6.52 0.37
CA ASP A 200 3.44 -7.36 0.90
C ASP A 200 2.07 -6.88 0.45
N GLN A 201 1.84 -5.55 0.46
CA GLN A 201 0.56 -4.97 0.06
C GLN A 201 0.75 -3.66 -0.71
N VAL A 202 -0.18 -3.40 -1.63
CA VAL A 202 -0.22 -2.17 -2.42
C VAL A 202 -1.66 -1.72 -2.54
N ALA A 203 -1.92 -0.45 -2.31
CA ALA A 203 -3.22 0.13 -2.59
C ALA A 203 -3.08 1.53 -3.20
N VAL A 204 -4.00 1.86 -4.10
CA VAL A 204 -4.06 3.16 -4.75
C VAL A 204 -5.47 3.71 -4.69
N TYR A 205 -5.59 5.02 -4.50
CA TYR A 205 -6.86 5.70 -4.43
C TYR A 205 -6.78 7.07 -5.10
N ALA A 206 -7.71 7.37 -6.00
CA ALA A 206 -7.79 8.66 -6.68
C ALA A 206 -9.21 9.20 -6.51
N VAL A 207 -9.33 10.38 -5.91
CA VAL A 207 -10.61 11.02 -5.62
C VAL A 207 -10.59 12.48 -6.02
N GLN A 208 -11.69 12.95 -6.60
CA GLN A 208 -11.86 14.37 -6.85
C GLN A 208 -11.89 15.10 -5.49
N SER A 209 -10.93 16.00 -5.28
CA SER A 209 -10.95 16.89 -4.14
C SER A 209 -12.17 17.78 -4.27
N ALA A 210 -12.99 17.85 -3.21
CA ALA A 210 -14.09 18.79 -3.16
C ALA A 210 -13.47 20.19 -3.25
N GLY A 211 -13.48 20.76 -4.47
CA GLY A 211 -12.88 22.06 -4.71
C GLY A 211 -13.38 23.03 -3.66
N ALA A 212 -12.46 23.76 -3.02
CA ALA A 212 -12.84 24.89 -2.19
C ALA A 212 -13.89 25.66 -2.97
N THR A 213 -15.13 25.68 -2.49
CA THR A 213 -16.15 26.53 -3.08
C THR A 213 -15.51 27.90 -3.10
N PRO A 214 -15.32 28.54 -4.29
CA PRO A 214 -14.79 29.88 -4.31
C PRO A 214 -15.68 30.66 -3.36
N ALA A 215 -15.10 31.19 -2.27
CA ALA A 215 -15.84 31.96 -1.30
C ALA A 215 -16.61 32.99 -2.13
N VAL A 216 -17.94 32.81 -2.21
CA VAL A 216 -18.78 33.74 -2.94
C VAL A 216 -18.49 35.07 -2.27
N PRO A 217 -17.93 36.07 -2.97
CA PRO A 217 -17.80 37.38 -2.37
C PRO A 217 -19.23 37.80 -2.05
N GLU A 218 -19.62 37.78 -0.78
CA GLU A 218 -20.93 38.25 -0.39
C GLU A 218 -21.02 39.69 -0.90
N PRO A 219 -21.97 40.01 -1.79
CA PRO A 219 -22.15 41.37 -2.26
C PRO A 219 -22.45 42.22 -1.03
N GLU A 220 -21.44 42.95 -0.58
CA GLU A 220 -21.56 44.11 0.28
C GLU A 220 -22.47 43.92 1.51
N THR A 221 -22.33 42.80 2.24
CA THR A 221 -22.99 42.62 3.55
C THR A 221 -22.72 43.82 4.46
N TRP A 222 -21.53 44.42 4.35
CA TRP A 222 -21.17 45.69 4.99
C TRP A 222 -21.93 46.90 4.45
N ALA A 223 -22.20 47.01 3.15
CA ALA A 223 -22.98 48.11 2.59
C ALA A 223 -24.45 48.00 2.96
N LEU A 224 -25.04 46.80 3.03
CA LEU A 224 -26.40 46.60 3.53
C LEU A 224 -26.50 46.91 5.02
N MET A 225 -25.49 46.54 5.82
CA MET A 225 -25.44 46.92 7.23
C MET A 225 -25.29 48.45 7.39
N ALA A 226 -24.42 49.08 6.62
CA ALA A 226 -24.19 50.52 6.64
C ALA A 226 -25.44 51.30 6.17
N ALA A 227 -26.11 50.83 5.12
CA ALA A 227 -27.37 51.41 4.64
C ALA A 227 -28.49 51.26 5.68
N GLY A 228 -28.60 50.10 6.33
CA GLY A 228 -29.57 49.86 7.40
C GLY A 228 -29.34 50.77 8.61
N LEU A 229 -28.09 50.89 9.06
CA LEU A 229 -27.73 51.78 10.17
C LEU A 229 -27.91 53.26 9.81
N GLY A 230 -27.57 53.65 8.58
CA GLY A 230 -27.80 55.00 8.05
C GLY A 230 -29.28 55.36 8.02
N ALA A 231 -30.15 54.45 7.58
CA ALA A 231 -31.60 54.66 7.57
C ALA A 231 -32.17 54.86 8.98
N ILE A 232 -31.71 54.07 9.97
CA ILE A 232 -32.14 54.21 11.37
C ILE A 232 -31.70 55.56 11.96
N ALA A 233 -30.48 56.01 11.65
CA ALA A 233 -29.98 57.30 12.12
C ALA A 233 -30.81 58.49 11.56
N VAL A 234 -31.19 58.44 10.29
CA VAL A 234 -32.05 59.45 9.65
C VAL A 234 -33.45 59.45 10.26
N LEU A 235 -34.04 58.27 10.49
CA LEU A 235 -35.36 58.16 11.13
C LEU A 235 -35.36 58.69 12.58
N ARG A 236 -34.29 58.47 13.34
CA ARG A 236 -34.15 59.00 14.71
C ARG A 236 -34.07 60.54 14.71
N ARG A 237 -33.31 61.12 13.78
CA ARG A 237 -33.17 62.58 13.67
C ARG A 237 -34.48 63.28 13.36
N ARG A 238 -35.36 62.66 12.56
CA ARG A 238 -36.68 63.21 12.22
C ARG A 238 -37.73 63.13 13.34
N ARG A 239 -37.49 62.35 14.39
CA ARG A 239 -38.39 62.25 15.55
C ARG A 239 -38.05 63.22 16.68
N GLN A 240 -36.90 63.90 16.58
CA GLN A 240 -36.42 64.87 17.56
C GLN A 240 -36.49 66.33 17.07
N ALA A 241 -36.94 66.54 15.83
CA ALA A 241 -37.29 67.83 15.26
C ALA A 241 -38.82 67.91 15.16
#